data_AF-A0A382Y6F1-F1
#
_entry.id   AF-A0A382Y6F1-F1
#
_cell.length_a   1.000
_cell.length_b   1.000
_cell.length_c   1.000
_cell.angle_alpha   90.00
_cell.angle_beta   90.00
_cell.angle_gamma   90.00
#
_symmetry.space_group_name_H-M   'P 1'
#
loop_
_entity.id
_entity.type
_entity.pdbx_description
1 polymer ?
#
loop_
_entity_poly.entity_id
_entity_poly.type
_entity_poly.pdbx_seq_one_letter_code
_entity_poly.pdbx_strand_id
1 'polypeptide(L)'
;MAQWRKVVVSGSTAEFNHVSASGNLVPVTTDLSSLGTSTLNFSDLFLDSGAVVNFNSGDMTLTHASNEVQVDGGDLVIESTNKIGFGGAPSTDYIQKSTDVKIVAAADITLDPAGGNVKPASNDDSALGVAGTGWSDLFLAEGAVINWDSGDFTATQTNNLLALSGGNTRVDRLEVDSANDYVDVDTDLKVVAAADITLDPGGNNVKPGSDNADALGVSGTAWSD
;
A
#
# COMPACT_ATOMS: atom_id res chain seq x y z
N MET A 1 -47.50 20.28 -48.47
CA MET A 1 -46.04 20.54 -48.38
C MET A 1 -45.32 19.54 -49.26
N ALA A 2 -44.32 19.95 -50.02
CA ALA A 2 -43.50 19.02 -50.78
C ALA A 2 -42.68 18.16 -49.80
N GLN A 3 -42.87 16.85 -49.84
CA GLN A 3 -42.06 15.90 -49.06
C GLN A 3 -40.90 15.44 -49.94
N TRP A 4 -39.73 16.05 -49.74
CA TRP A 4 -38.51 15.63 -50.41
C TRP A 4 -37.99 14.36 -49.76
N ARG A 5 -37.89 13.26 -50.51
CA ARG A 5 -37.41 11.97 -50.00
C ARG A 5 -35.88 11.84 -50.02
N LYS A 6 -35.22 12.65 -50.84
CA LYS A 6 -33.75 12.68 -50.98
C LYS A 6 -33.34 14.08 -51.43
N VAL A 7 -32.38 14.66 -50.72
CA VAL A 7 -31.73 15.92 -51.09
C VAL A 7 -30.26 15.59 -51.36
N VAL A 8 -29.75 15.97 -52.52
CA VAL A 8 -28.34 15.83 -52.89
C VAL A 8 -27.84 17.21 -53.28
N VAL A 9 -26.80 17.68 -52.59
CA VAL A 9 -26.11 18.93 -52.91
C VAL A 9 -24.75 18.56 -53.48
N SER A 10 -24.43 19.05 -54.68
CA SER A 10 -23.13 18.83 -55.33
C SER A 10 -22.45 20.17 -55.60
N GLY A 11 -21.14 20.23 -55.32
CA GLY A 11 -20.32 21.43 -55.61
C GLY A 11 -20.37 22.55 -54.57
N SER A 12 -21.08 22.38 -53.45
CA SER A 12 -21.09 23.33 -52.33
C SER A 12 -21.38 22.65 -50.99
N THR A 13 -21.12 23.37 -49.90
CA THR A 13 -21.55 22.97 -48.55
C THR A 13 -23.05 23.23 -48.40
N ALA A 14 -23.78 22.28 -47.81
CA ALA A 14 -25.15 22.51 -47.38
C ALA A 14 -25.14 23.12 -45.97
N GLU A 15 -25.71 24.30 -45.82
CA GLU A 15 -25.84 24.98 -44.52
C GLU A 15 -27.25 24.77 -43.97
N PHE A 16 -27.35 24.29 -42.73
CA PHE A 16 -28.61 24.06 -42.04
C PHE A 16 -28.58 24.77 -40.69
N ASN A 17 -29.63 25.55 -40.37
CA ASN A 17 -29.73 26.22 -39.07
C ASN A 17 -30.18 25.26 -37.96
N HIS A 18 -31.04 24.28 -38.30
CA HIS A 18 -31.53 23.27 -37.38
C HIS A 18 -31.73 21.97 -38.15
N VAL A 19 -31.17 20.88 -37.62
CA VAL A 19 -31.34 19.54 -38.18
C VAL A 19 -32.18 18.74 -37.19
N SER A 20 -33.40 18.40 -37.58
CA SER A 20 -34.27 17.47 -36.85
C SER A 20 -34.44 16.21 -37.69
N ALA A 21 -34.19 15.05 -37.09
CA ALA A 21 -34.30 13.75 -37.74
C ALA A 21 -35.38 12.91 -37.04
N SER A 22 -36.22 12.24 -37.81
CA SER A 22 -37.19 11.26 -37.29
C SER A 22 -36.57 9.87 -37.08
N GLY A 23 -35.24 9.76 -37.16
CA GLY A 23 -34.46 8.53 -37.10
C GLY A 23 -32.96 8.83 -37.02
N ASN A 24 -32.13 7.83 -37.32
CA ASN A 24 -30.67 7.95 -37.18
C ASN A 24 -30.06 8.93 -38.20
N LEU A 25 -29.06 9.69 -37.74
CA LEU A 25 -28.10 10.37 -38.61
C LEU A 25 -26.92 9.41 -38.82
N VAL A 26 -26.68 8.97 -40.06
CA VAL A 26 -25.64 7.98 -40.38
C VAL A 26 -24.67 8.53 -41.43
N PRO A 27 -23.36 8.30 -41.29
CA PRO A 27 -22.41 8.60 -42.34
C PRO A 27 -22.59 7.64 -43.52
N VAL A 28 -22.17 8.06 -44.72
CA VAL A 28 -22.27 7.23 -45.94
C VAL A 28 -21.24 6.09 -45.91
N THR A 29 -20.09 6.33 -45.29
CA THR A 29 -18.94 5.43 -45.19
C THR A 29 -18.27 5.62 -43.84
N THR A 30 -17.71 4.54 -43.28
CA THR A 30 -16.94 4.58 -42.04
C THR A 30 -15.66 5.41 -42.21
N ASP A 31 -15.20 6.03 -41.13
CA ASP A 31 -13.88 6.72 -41.03
C ASP A 31 -13.68 7.96 -41.94
N LEU A 32 -14.76 8.59 -42.43
CA LEU A 32 -14.65 9.82 -43.24
C LEU A 32 -15.40 11.02 -42.66
N SER A 33 -16.51 10.80 -41.94
CA SER A 33 -17.34 11.89 -41.39
C SER A 33 -17.01 12.12 -39.91
N SER A 34 -16.79 13.37 -39.54
CA SER A 34 -16.63 13.80 -38.15
C SER A 34 -17.87 14.52 -37.62
N LEU A 35 -18.03 14.54 -36.30
CA LEU A 35 -18.96 15.44 -35.62
C LEU A 35 -18.19 16.68 -35.16
N GLY A 36 -18.30 17.77 -35.93
CA GLY A 36 -17.54 19.00 -35.70
C GLY A 36 -16.12 18.97 -36.27
N THR A 37 -15.36 20.05 -36.01
CA THR A 37 -13.96 20.23 -36.43
C THR A 37 -13.15 20.86 -35.30
N SER A 38 -11.82 20.99 -35.47
CA SER A 38 -10.93 21.64 -34.48
C SER A 38 -11.22 23.13 -34.22
N THR A 39 -11.97 23.78 -35.11
CA THR A 39 -12.34 25.21 -34.97
C THR A 39 -13.85 25.45 -34.89
N LEU A 40 -14.64 24.40 -35.09
CA LEU A 40 -16.10 24.41 -35.05
C LEU A 40 -16.58 23.26 -34.17
N ASN A 41 -16.61 23.51 -32.87
CA ASN A 41 -17.02 22.55 -31.86
C ASN A 41 -18.50 22.71 -31.49
N PHE A 42 -19.10 21.63 -31.01
CA PHE A 42 -20.36 21.71 -30.28
C PHE A 42 -20.06 22.21 -28.87
N SER A 43 -20.95 23.05 -28.32
CA SER A 43 -20.84 23.48 -26.92
C SER A 43 -21.06 22.30 -25.97
N ASP A 44 -22.03 21.45 -26.30
CA ASP A 44 -22.53 20.40 -25.42
C ASP A 44 -22.88 19.14 -26.22
N LEU A 45 -22.88 18.01 -25.52
CA LEU A 45 -23.41 16.74 -26.00
C LEU A 45 -24.41 16.20 -24.97
N PHE A 46 -25.69 16.21 -25.32
CA PHE A 46 -26.75 15.66 -24.48
C PHE A 46 -27.20 14.31 -25.03
N LEU A 47 -27.09 13.27 -24.21
CA LEU A 47 -27.44 11.90 -24.55
C LEU A 47 -28.45 11.36 -23.53
N ASP A 48 -29.48 10.66 -23.99
CA ASP A 48 -30.47 10.04 -23.11
C ASP A 48 -29.88 8.84 -22.36
N SER A 49 -30.56 8.39 -21.29
CA SER A 49 -30.18 7.21 -20.51
C SER A 49 -30.01 5.98 -21.40
N GLY A 50 -28.90 5.24 -21.24
CA GLY A 50 -28.58 4.09 -22.07
C GLY A 50 -28.02 4.41 -23.46
N ALA A 51 -27.73 5.68 -23.76
CA ALA A 51 -26.98 6.03 -24.96
C ALA A 51 -25.59 5.38 -24.96
N VAL A 52 -25.12 5.02 -26.16
CA VAL A 52 -23.84 4.34 -26.37
C VAL A 52 -22.97 5.17 -27.30
N VAL A 53 -21.79 5.58 -26.83
CA VAL A 53 -20.70 6.00 -27.71
C VAL A 53 -19.91 4.74 -28.07
N ASN A 54 -20.00 4.30 -29.31
CA ASN A 54 -19.44 3.04 -29.76
C ASN A 54 -18.21 3.29 -30.64
N PHE A 55 -17.05 2.80 -30.20
CA PHE A 55 -15.79 2.88 -30.91
C PHE A 55 -15.53 1.57 -31.67
N ASN A 56 -15.17 1.71 -32.95
CA ASN A 56 -14.79 0.61 -33.83
C ASN A 56 -15.77 -0.58 -33.81
N SER A 57 -17.08 -0.30 -33.84
CA SER A 57 -18.14 -1.31 -33.90
C SER A 57 -18.16 -2.30 -32.72
N GLY A 58 -17.80 -1.84 -31.53
CA GLY A 58 -17.94 -2.59 -30.27
C GLY A 58 -16.62 -3.01 -29.63
N ASP A 59 -15.48 -2.58 -30.18
CA ASP A 59 -14.17 -2.77 -29.56
C ASP A 59 -14.08 -2.04 -28.21
N MET A 60 -14.69 -0.85 -28.16
CA MET A 60 -14.82 -0.03 -26.96
C MET A 60 -16.18 0.66 -26.95
N THR A 61 -16.83 0.77 -25.79
CA THR A 61 -18.04 1.58 -25.65
C THR A 61 -18.02 2.44 -24.38
N LEU A 62 -18.65 3.61 -24.47
CA LEU A 62 -18.98 4.46 -23.33
C LEU A 62 -20.50 4.48 -23.18
N THR A 63 -20.99 4.01 -22.04
CA THR A 63 -22.42 4.05 -21.70
C THR A 63 -22.62 4.77 -20.38
N HIS A 64 -23.86 5.19 -20.11
CA HIS A 64 -24.21 5.76 -18.81
C HIS A 64 -25.55 5.23 -18.32
N ALA A 65 -25.58 4.87 -17.04
CA ALA A 65 -26.77 4.44 -16.31
C ALA A 65 -26.54 4.66 -14.81
N SER A 66 -27.60 4.91 -14.05
CA SER A 66 -27.55 4.87 -12.58
C SER A 66 -26.42 5.70 -11.93
N ASN A 67 -26.16 6.90 -12.45
CA ASN A 67 -25.07 7.81 -12.01
C ASN A 67 -23.65 7.25 -12.20
N GLU A 68 -23.46 6.33 -13.14
CA GLU A 68 -22.18 5.76 -13.52
C GLU A 68 -21.92 5.96 -15.02
N VAL A 69 -20.64 6.17 -15.38
CA VAL A 69 -20.14 6.04 -16.75
C VAL A 69 -19.38 4.73 -16.84
N GLN A 70 -19.79 3.86 -17.75
CA GLN A 70 -19.17 2.56 -17.96
C GLN A 70 -18.34 2.58 -19.24
N VAL A 71 -17.08 2.16 -19.12
CA VAL A 71 -16.18 1.87 -20.24
C VAL A 71 -16.13 0.35 -20.38
N ASP A 72 -16.61 -0.17 -21.51
CA ASP A 72 -16.54 -1.62 -21.83
C ASP A 72 -15.63 -1.86 -23.03
N GLY A 73 -14.87 -2.95 -22.97
CA GLY A 73 -13.73 -3.21 -23.85
C GLY A 73 -12.45 -2.46 -23.45
N GLY A 74 -11.32 -2.80 -24.09
CA GLY A 74 -10.04 -2.08 -24.00
C GLY A 74 -9.51 -1.72 -22.60
N ASP A 75 -8.57 -0.76 -22.58
CA ASP A 75 -8.06 -0.11 -21.37
C ASP A 75 -8.48 1.36 -21.38
N LEU A 76 -8.89 1.89 -20.22
CA LEU A 76 -8.98 3.34 -20.02
C LEU A 76 -7.59 3.89 -19.69
N VAL A 77 -6.92 4.45 -20.68
CA VAL A 77 -5.60 5.06 -20.51
C VAL A 77 -5.74 6.56 -20.23
N ILE A 78 -5.25 6.99 -19.07
CA ILE A 78 -5.13 8.40 -18.71
C ILE A 78 -3.68 8.83 -18.94
N GLU A 79 -3.43 9.46 -20.08
CA GLU A 79 -2.09 9.84 -20.54
C GLU A 79 -1.51 11.05 -19.79
N SER A 80 -0.18 11.20 -19.81
CA SER A 80 0.57 12.33 -19.22
C SER A 80 0.40 12.47 -17.70
N THR A 81 0.45 13.70 -17.15
CA THR A 81 0.31 13.97 -15.70
C THR A 81 -1.16 14.08 -15.24
N ASN A 82 -2.10 13.55 -16.02
CA ASN A 82 -3.52 13.64 -15.71
C ASN A 82 -3.86 12.73 -14.53
N LYS A 83 -4.79 13.17 -13.67
CA LYS A 83 -5.22 12.45 -12.47
C LYS A 83 -6.57 11.80 -12.70
N ILE A 84 -6.76 10.60 -12.15
CA ILE A 84 -8.11 10.06 -11.92
C ILE A 84 -8.61 10.68 -10.63
N GLY A 85 -9.58 11.59 -10.73
CA GLY A 85 -10.28 12.12 -9.57
C GLY A 85 -11.37 11.14 -9.15
N PHE A 86 -11.25 10.59 -7.95
CA PHE A 86 -12.39 10.08 -7.20
C PHE A 86 -12.90 11.28 -6.38
N GLY A 87 -14.16 11.67 -6.55
CA GLY A 87 -14.71 12.85 -5.88
C GLY A 87 -16.07 13.30 -6.41
N GLY A 88 -17.07 13.25 -5.54
CA GLY A 88 -18.47 13.63 -5.74
C GLY A 88 -19.28 13.18 -4.52
N ALA A 89 -20.34 13.88 -4.14
CA ALA A 89 -21.17 13.42 -3.02
C ALA A 89 -21.88 12.09 -3.37
N PRO A 90 -21.87 11.07 -2.50
CA PRO A 90 -21.28 11.01 -1.16
C PRO A 90 -19.81 10.53 -1.14
N SER A 91 -19.06 11.08 -0.19
CA SER A 91 -17.60 11.00 0.00
C SER A 91 -17.07 9.62 0.40
N THR A 92 -16.90 8.71 -0.56
CA THR A 92 -16.01 7.56 -0.42
C THR A 92 -15.19 7.40 -1.70
N ASP A 93 -14.03 8.03 -1.74
CA ASP A 93 -13.08 7.81 -2.83
C ASP A 93 -12.45 6.42 -2.65
N TYR A 94 -12.71 5.51 -3.59
CA TYR A 94 -12.17 4.15 -3.55
C TYR A 94 -11.67 3.68 -4.92
N ILE A 95 -10.61 2.88 -4.88
CA ILE A 95 -10.25 1.96 -5.96
C ILE A 95 -10.55 0.56 -5.42
N GLN A 96 -11.61 -0.07 -5.90
CA GLN A 96 -12.02 -1.41 -5.47
C GLN A 96 -12.06 -2.36 -6.65
N LYS A 97 -11.47 -3.54 -6.45
CA LYS A 97 -11.63 -4.71 -7.33
C LYS A 97 -11.90 -5.93 -6.44
N SER A 98 -12.53 -6.97 -7.00
CA SER A 98 -12.78 -8.24 -6.31
C SER A 98 -11.52 -9.11 -6.16
N THR A 99 -10.40 -8.64 -6.73
CA THR A 99 -9.08 -9.27 -6.75
C THR A 99 -8.02 -8.19 -6.46
N ASP A 100 -6.76 -8.47 -6.74
CA ASP A 100 -5.65 -7.57 -6.44
C ASP A 100 -5.74 -6.24 -7.19
N VAL A 101 -5.34 -5.16 -6.51
CA VAL A 101 -5.00 -3.89 -7.14
C VAL A 101 -3.48 -3.87 -7.34
N LYS A 102 -3.05 -3.99 -8.60
CA LYS A 102 -1.63 -3.90 -8.96
C LYS A 102 -1.26 -2.47 -9.35
N ILE A 103 -0.32 -1.87 -8.62
CA ILE A 103 0.25 -0.56 -8.96
C ILE A 103 1.68 -0.80 -9.45
N VAL A 104 1.97 -0.39 -10.69
CA VAL A 104 3.31 -0.45 -11.28
C VAL A 104 3.74 0.98 -11.61
N ALA A 105 4.79 1.46 -10.95
CA ALA A 105 5.38 2.76 -11.20
C ALA A 105 6.77 2.59 -11.83
N ALA A 106 7.12 3.46 -12.79
CA ALA A 106 8.47 3.50 -13.36
C ALA A 106 9.50 4.14 -12.39
N ALA A 107 9.00 4.91 -11.43
CA ALA A 107 9.75 5.44 -10.29
C ALA A 107 9.13 4.88 -9.00
N ASP A 108 8.94 5.72 -7.99
CA ASP A 108 8.44 5.29 -6.69
C ASP A 108 6.92 5.36 -6.58
N ILE A 109 6.38 4.57 -5.65
CA ILE A 109 5.00 4.72 -5.16
C ILE A 109 5.06 5.56 -3.89
N THR A 110 4.44 6.75 -3.91
CA THR A 110 4.27 7.58 -2.71
C THR A 110 2.89 7.35 -2.10
N LEU A 111 2.84 7.08 -0.79
CA LEU A 111 1.61 6.99 -0.01
C LEU A 111 1.54 8.19 0.94
N ASP A 112 0.64 9.14 0.66
CA ASP A 112 0.44 10.37 1.45
C ASP A 112 -1.04 10.51 1.86
N PRO A 113 -1.56 9.61 2.71
CA PRO A 113 -2.92 9.74 3.20
C PRO A 113 -3.02 10.95 4.14
N ALA A 114 -3.95 11.88 3.88
CA ALA A 114 -4.17 13.04 4.74
C ALA A 114 -4.49 12.68 6.21
N GLY A 115 -5.04 11.47 6.45
CA GLY A 115 -5.27 10.92 7.79
C GLY A 115 -4.05 10.26 8.45
N GLY A 116 -2.90 10.22 7.78
CA GLY A 116 -1.60 9.77 8.30
C GLY A 116 -1.35 8.26 8.33
N ASN A 117 -2.35 7.43 8.02
CA ASN A 117 -2.25 5.97 8.18
C ASN A 117 -2.53 5.19 6.89
N VAL A 118 -1.76 4.11 6.69
CA VAL A 118 -2.08 3.00 5.78
C VAL A 118 -2.40 1.81 6.68
N LYS A 119 -3.60 1.23 6.57
CA LYS A 119 -4.11 0.23 7.53
C LYS A 119 -4.62 -1.04 6.83
N PRO A 120 -4.55 -2.21 7.48
CA PRO A 120 -5.33 -3.39 7.08
C PRO A 120 -6.84 -3.14 7.28
N ALA A 121 -7.67 -4.00 6.70
CA ALA A 121 -9.13 -3.88 6.86
C ALA A 121 -9.58 -4.27 8.28
N SER A 122 -8.93 -5.25 8.90
CA SER A 122 -9.15 -5.67 10.28
C SER A 122 -7.86 -6.12 10.98
N ASN A 123 -7.95 -6.37 12.30
CA ASN A 123 -6.85 -6.97 13.06
C ASN A 123 -6.54 -8.37 12.53
N ASP A 124 -5.25 -8.68 12.35
CA ASP A 124 -4.76 -9.96 11.81
C ASP A 124 -5.24 -10.30 10.38
N ASP A 125 -5.51 -9.28 9.56
CA ASP A 125 -5.98 -9.45 8.18
C ASP A 125 -4.86 -9.33 7.13
N SER A 126 -4.24 -8.15 7.01
CA SER A 126 -3.22 -7.89 5.99
C SER A 126 -1.79 -7.95 6.56
N ALA A 127 -0.87 -8.56 5.82
CA ALA A 127 0.55 -8.60 6.13
C ALA A 127 1.33 -7.45 5.45
N LEU A 128 2.49 -7.07 6.01
CA LEU A 128 3.46 -6.20 5.35
C LEU A 128 4.51 -7.07 4.64
N GLY A 129 4.29 -7.33 3.35
CA GLY A 129 5.06 -8.31 2.58
C GLY A 129 4.59 -9.75 2.81
N VAL A 130 5.03 -10.68 1.96
CA VAL A 130 4.67 -12.11 2.04
C VAL A 130 5.87 -13.00 1.72
N ALA A 131 5.77 -14.31 1.99
CA ALA A 131 6.83 -15.28 1.71
C ALA A 131 7.32 -15.19 0.25
N GLY A 132 8.63 -15.02 0.07
CA GLY A 132 9.26 -14.87 -1.25
C GLY A 132 9.24 -13.44 -1.82
N THR A 133 8.55 -12.48 -1.19
CA THR A 133 8.49 -11.07 -1.60
C THR A 133 8.51 -10.13 -0.38
N GLY A 134 9.67 -10.07 0.27
CA GLY A 134 9.92 -9.15 1.39
C GLY A 134 10.36 -7.77 0.93
N TRP A 135 10.18 -6.78 1.80
CA TRP A 135 10.86 -5.49 1.69
C TRP A 135 12.37 -5.69 1.94
N SER A 136 13.21 -4.98 1.20
CA SER A 136 14.67 -5.06 1.42
C SER A 136 15.04 -4.43 2.77
N ASP A 137 14.43 -3.30 3.10
CA ASP A 137 14.79 -2.45 4.22
C ASP A 137 13.55 -1.88 4.92
N LEU A 138 13.69 -1.57 6.20
CA LEU A 138 12.69 -0.86 7.01
C LEU A 138 13.33 0.38 7.64
N PHE A 139 12.94 1.56 7.16
CA PHE A 139 13.38 2.85 7.72
C PHE A 139 12.27 3.45 8.57
N LEU A 140 12.59 3.71 9.84
CA LEU A 140 11.66 4.25 10.83
C LEU A 140 12.20 5.57 11.39
N ALA A 141 11.31 6.50 11.72
CA ALA A 141 11.67 7.74 12.40
C ALA A 141 12.07 7.49 13.88
N GLU A 142 12.80 8.42 14.50
CA GLU A 142 13.05 8.40 15.95
C GLU A 142 11.73 8.30 16.72
N GLY A 143 11.68 7.40 17.70
CA GLY A 143 10.47 7.14 18.48
C GLY A 143 9.41 6.29 17.78
N ALA A 144 9.68 5.74 16.59
CA ALA A 144 8.80 4.75 15.99
C ALA A 144 8.65 3.53 16.90
N VAL A 145 7.44 2.95 16.89
CA VAL A 145 7.06 1.84 17.77
C VAL A 145 6.60 0.67 16.91
N ILE A 146 7.23 -0.49 17.08
CA ILE A 146 6.64 -1.76 16.69
C ILE A 146 5.86 -2.27 17.90
N ASN A 147 4.56 -2.48 17.71
CA ASN A 147 3.61 -2.69 18.80
C ASN A 147 2.79 -3.96 18.55
N TRP A 148 2.83 -4.89 19.50
CA TRP A 148 2.02 -6.10 19.48
C TRP A 148 0.91 -6.03 20.53
N ASP A 149 -0.25 -6.56 20.13
CA ASP A 149 -1.46 -6.64 20.94
C ASP A 149 -1.79 -5.33 21.69
N SER A 150 -1.72 -4.21 20.97
CA SER A 150 -2.05 -2.87 21.49
C SER A 150 -1.25 -2.44 22.73
N GLY A 151 -0.03 -2.94 22.89
CA GLY A 151 0.94 -2.50 23.88
C GLY A 151 1.45 -3.60 24.81
N ASP A 152 1.02 -4.85 24.61
CA ASP A 152 1.51 -6.00 25.38
C ASP A 152 3.03 -6.18 25.23
N PHE A 153 3.56 -5.94 24.03
CA PHE A 153 4.99 -5.84 23.80
C PHE A 153 5.31 -4.72 22.81
N THR A 154 6.39 -3.98 23.06
CA THR A 154 6.83 -2.90 22.18
C THR A 154 8.34 -2.91 21.96
N ALA A 155 8.74 -2.57 20.74
CA ALA A 155 10.11 -2.23 20.39
C ALA A 155 10.13 -0.77 19.93
N THR A 156 10.79 0.10 20.71
CA THR A 156 10.83 1.55 20.47
C THR A 156 12.27 2.02 20.43
N GLN A 157 12.63 2.80 19.41
CA GLN A 157 13.93 3.45 19.40
C GLN A 157 13.86 4.76 20.23
N THR A 158 14.81 4.93 21.15
CA THR A 158 14.93 6.13 21.99
C THR A 158 16.38 6.39 22.35
N ASN A 159 16.88 7.60 22.11
CA ASN A 159 18.24 8.02 22.53
C ASN A 159 19.35 7.06 22.05
N ASN A 160 19.27 6.59 20.80
CA ASN A 160 20.17 5.58 20.22
C ASN A 160 20.11 4.18 20.87
N LEU A 161 19.05 3.88 21.62
CA LEU A 161 18.79 2.57 22.20
C LEU A 161 17.51 1.96 21.62
N LEU A 162 17.47 0.64 21.51
CA LEU A 162 16.23 -0.09 21.28
C LEU A 162 15.66 -0.51 22.64
N ALA A 163 14.58 0.16 23.06
CA ALA A 163 13.85 -0.20 24.26
C ALA A 163 12.83 -1.30 23.93
N LEU A 164 12.99 -2.46 24.58
CA LEU A 164 12.03 -3.56 24.57
C LEU A 164 11.25 -3.52 25.89
N SER A 165 9.92 -3.44 25.82
CA SER A 165 9.06 -3.31 26.99
C SER A 165 7.81 -4.19 26.88
N GLY A 166 7.16 -4.45 28.01
CA GLY A 166 5.93 -5.24 28.11
C GLY A 166 6.14 -6.70 28.53
N GLY A 167 7.39 -7.19 28.56
CA GLY A 167 7.68 -8.54 29.05
C GLY A 167 9.14 -8.95 28.94
N ASN A 168 9.39 -10.25 29.11
CA ASN A 168 10.73 -10.84 28.95
C ASN A 168 11.06 -11.02 27.47
N THR A 169 12.29 -10.69 27.09
CA THR A 169 12.82 -11.06 25.77
C THR A 169 13.54 -12.41 25.89
N ARG A 170 13.06 -13.42 25.18
CA ARG A 170 13.80 -14.67 25.00
C ARG A 170 14.63 -14.57 23.74
N VAL A 171 15.93 -14.82 23.87
CA VAL A 171 16.85 -15.00 22.75
C VAL A 171 17.49 -16.37 22.88
N ASP A 172 17.76 -17.02 21.76
CA ASP A 172 18.51 -18.29 21.78
C ASP A 172 19.98 -18.03 22.19
N ARG A 173 20.51 -16.86 21.82
CA ARG A 173 21.84 -16.35 22.21
C ARG A 173 21.86 -14.83 22.12
N LEU A 174 22.42 -14.15 23.13
CA LEU A 174 22.64 -12.71 23.07
C LEU A 174 24.09 -12.42 22.66
N GLU A 175 24.30 -12.03 21.41
CA GLU A 175 25.59 -11.51 20.94
C GLU A 175 25.75 -10.04 21.36
N VAL A 176 26.88 -9.68 21.97
CA VAL A 176 27.11 -8.35 22.58
C VAL A 176 28.06 -7.48 21.74
N ASP A 177 28.89 -8.09 20.89
CA ASP A 177 29.79 -7.38 19.96
C ASP A 177 29.94 -8.17 18.64
N SER A 178 30.33 -9.44 18.75
CA SER A 178 30.50 -10.35 17.62
C SER A 178 29.85 -11.71 17.87
N ALA A 179 29.80 -12.56 16.83
CA ALA A 179 29.34 -13.94 16.97
C ALA A 179 30.16 -14.78 17.97
N ASN A 180 31.34 -14.31 18.38
CA ASN A 180 32.18 -14.97 19.38
C ASN A 180 31.95 -14.44 20.81
N ASP A 181 31.26 -13.30 20.97
CA ASP A 181 31.08 -12.61 22.25
C ASP A 181 29.61 -12.62 22.62
N TYR A 182 29.21 -13.59 23.43
CA TYR A 182 27.81 -13.84 23.71
C TYR A 182 27.53 -14.29 25.14
N VAL A 183 26.28 -14.09 25.56
CA VAL A 183 25.68 -14.73 26.74
C VAL A 183 24.74 -15.82 26.23
N ASP A 184 25.10 -17.08 26.51
CA ASP A 184 24.36 -18.29 26.13
C ASP A 184 24.38 -19.24 27.32
N VAL A 185 23.32 -20.02 27.48
CA VAL A 185 23.13 -20.91 28.62
C VAL A 185 22.76 -22.31 28.11
N ASP A 186 23.77 -23.04 27.64
CA ASP A 186 23.65 -24.42 27.14
C ASP A 186 23.84 -25.48 28.26
N THR A 187 24.40 -25.11 29.43
CA THR A 187 24.43 -26.00 30.63
C THR A 187 24.59 -25.24 31.96
N ASP A 188 25.61 -24.36 32.09
CA ASP A 188 25.80 -23.47 33.25
C ASP A 188 25.90 -22.01 32.80
N LEU A 189 25.39 -21.08 33.62
CA LEU A 189 25.57 -19.65 33.42
C LEU A 189 26.98 -19.23 33.87
N LYS A 190 27.78 -18.70 32.94
CA LYS A 190 29.07 -18.09 33.24
C LYS A 190 28.92 -16.57 33.25
N VAL A 191 29.27 -15.95 34.37
CA VAL A 191 29.32 -14.50 34.53
C VAL A 191 30.79 -14.13 34.73
N VAL A 192 31.34 -13.28 33.86
CA VAL A 192 32.75 -12.87 33.83
C VAL A 192 32.81 -11.34 33.70
N ALA A 193 33.60 -10.65 34.51
CA ALA A 193 33.76 -9.19 34.48
C ALA A 193 35.24 -8.79 34.31
N ALA A 194 35.50 -7.58 33.80
CA ALA A 194 36.84 -7.12 33.44
C ALA A 194 37.72 -6.62 34.61
N ALA A 195 37.08 -6.15 35.67
CA ALA A 195 37.76 -5.81 36.92
C ALA A 195 37.45 -6.91 37.93
N ASP A 196 36.75 -6.58 39.01
CA ASP A 196 36.17 -7.59 39.89
C ASP A 196 34.74 -7.86 39.44
N ILE A 197 34.37 -9.14 39.38
CA ILE A 197 32.95 -9.49 39.50
C ILE A 197 32.58 -9.17 40.93
N THR A 198 32.14 -7.94 41.15
CA THR A 198 31.65 -7.52 42.46
C THR A 198 30.31 -8.21 42.68
N LEU A 199 30.37 -9.28 43.45
CA LEU A 199 29.20 -9.88 44.06
C LEU A 199 29.02 -9.22 45.42
N ASP A 200 28.31 -8.09 45.46
CA ASP A 200 28.05 -7.32 46.68
C ASP A 200 26.58 -7.48 47.13
N PRO A 201 26.29 -8.51 47.97
CA PRO A 201 24.95 -8.71 48.49
C PRO A 201 24.71 -7.83 49.73
N GLY A 202 23.66 -6.99 49.69
CA GLY A 202 23.25 -6.13 50.82
C GLY A 202 22.84 -6.88 52.11
N GLY A 203 22.80 -8.22 52.10
CA GLY A 203 22.63 -9.11 53.25
C GLY A 203 23.93 -9.77 53.75
N ASN A 204 25.09 -9.28 53.28
CA ASN A 204 26.45 -9.65 53.67
C ASN A 204 27.02 -10.98 53.15
N ASN A 205 26.26 -11.85 52.45
CA ASN A 205 26.75 -13.19 52.08
C ASN A 205 26.33 -13.65 50.67
N VAL A 206 27.26 -14.23 49.91
CA VAL A 206 26.98 -15.12 48.75
C VAL A 206 26.95 -16.56 49.27
N LYS A 207 25.79 -17.23 49.26
CA LYS A 207 25.59 -18.56 49.87
C LYS A 207 25.65 -19.68 48.83
N PRO A 208 26.26 -20.85 49.12
CA PRO A 208 26.04 -22.08 48.37
C PRO A 208 24.64 -22.66 48.64
N GLY A 209 24.25 -23.72 47.92
CA GLY A 209 22.97 -24.41 48.04
C GLY A 209 22.78 -25.25 49.31
N SER A 210 23.85 -25.77 49.94
CA SER A 210 23.79 -26.44 51.25
C SER A 210 25.16 -26.52 51.96
N ASP A 211 25.14 -26.75 53.27
CA ASP A 211 26.35 -26.90 54.08
C ASP A 211 27.24 -28.00 53.47
N ASN A 212 28.45 -27.63 53.06
CA ASN A 212 29.48 -28.51 52.52
C ASN A 212 29.20 -29.20 51.16
N ALA A 213 28.20 -28.77 50.38
CA ALA A 213 27.91 -29.39 49.07
C ALA A 213 28.61 -28.71 47.88
N ASP A 214 28.61 -27.38 47.84
CA ASP A 214 29.15 -26.62 46.70
C ASP A 214 30.53 -26.08 47.03
N ALA A 215 31.50 -26.40 46.17
CA ALA A 215 32.87 -25.96 46.35
C ALA A 215 33.05 -24.55 45.77
N LEU A 216 33.61 -23.63 46.57
CA LEU A 216 34.03 -22.33 46.08
C LEU A 216 35.37 -22.49 45.34
N GLY A 217 35.26 -22.81 44.06
CA GLY A 217 36.38 -23.32 43.27
C GLY A 217 36.66 -24.79 43.55
N VAL A 218 37.58 -25.38 42.79
CA VAL A 218 37.92 -26.81 42.84
C VAL A 218 39.44 -26.99 42.88
N SER A 219 39.94 -28.15 43.33
CA SER A 219 41.40 -28.40 43.48
C SER A 219 42.19 -27.95 42.25
N GLY A 220 43.19 -27.08 42.44
CA GLY A 220 44.01 -26.49 41.37
C GLY A 220 43.47 -25.16 40.81
N THR A 221 42.22 -24.82 41.07
CA THR A 221 41.55 -23.56 40.71
C THR A 221 40.66 -23.07 41.85
N ALA A 222 41.14 -23.24 43.08
CA ALA A 222 40.47 -22.74 44.27
C ALA A 222 40.63 -21.22 44.36
N TRP A 223 39.67 -20.57 44.99
CA TRP A 223 39.86 -19.18 45.39
C TRP A 223 41.03 -19.11 46.39
N SER A 224 41.85 -18.05 46.32
CA SER A 224 42.92 -17.86 47.30
C SER A 224 42.32 -17.66 48.69
N ASP A 225 43.04 -18.18 49.69
CA ASP A 225 42.77 -17.97 51.10
C ASP A 225 43.05 -16.53 51.57
#